data_AF-A0A3T0RVC0-F1
#
_entry.id   AF-A0A3T0RVC0-F1
#
_cell.length_a   1.000
_cell.length_b   1.000
_cell.length_c   1.000
_cell.angle_alpha   90.00
_cell.angle_beta   90.00
_cell.angle_gamma   90.00
#
_symmetry.space_group_name_H-M   'P 1'
#
loop_
_entity.id
_entity.type
_entity.pdbx_description
1 polymer ?
#
loop_
_entity_poly.entity_id
_entity_poly.type
_entity_poly.pdbx_seq_one_letter_code
_entity_poly.pdbx_strand_id
1 'polypeptide(L)'
;MKKLILIATAMMSACASISNTNRFPDSVGQCPISEKNPPVFTVLENANGKIKVQLGDFTKLFDVPDSYNVKVTFEDFIIQDSEGTNTITNVTEITPVTVSKKPYVIEIPVTRSGIYNFALADGDKVFWKQKVFGIDPEENMISKDEREKLAQQFAPIMEMAPGEEIYPSTLEYIFNKEDVDPQLNAEPFLITNKNTQSGFLNKFSRGYKFTVNFNYEDFSKVLPFYGNADSVIKSGLANDKQTRLRLRNGKNNLAVYYSVFEHRKSIFVNRDKQVKVVTMPSPYIYINYHFFYAYDTKNGTIDKPVAASHFLDRESMTVVLNNSRKPIMVIYGAHLASQLMAQLDSSGKRIQEWKGGRAYLNTAQVPTENGRILAVAAKGSHGIYPVAGKYAVALGESISLLTEDAGRGAKLYPSFEPTAGSNPKYKLLPLGLENVTSNCGDGNHAELAYSGAVVDVLGPTNAAFPPFTDREGDYKNYTDPNMYMFVLDKAK
;
A
#
# COMPACT_ATOMS: atom_id res chain seq x y z
N MET A 1 62.47 -26.48 -7.10
CA MET A 1 61.62 -27.18 -8.08
C MET A 1 60.53 -27.93 -7.33
N LYS A 2 59.30 -27.86 -7.86
CA LYS A 2 58.00 -28.31 -7.35
C LYS A 2 57.99 -29.68 -6.62
N LYS A 3 57.18 -29.78 -5.55
CA LYS A 3 56.00 -30.68 -5.43
C LYS A 3 55.41 -30.54 -4.00
N LEU A 4 54.23 -29.92 -3.89
CA LEU A 4 52.92 -30.57 -3.74
C LEU A 4 52.70 -31.10 -2.31
N ILE A 5 52.08 -30.25 -1.46
CA ILE A 5 51.49 -30.68 -0.20
C ILE A 5 50.06 -31.12 -0.52
N LEU A 6 49.80 -32.40 -0.31
CA LEU A 6 48.51 -33.06 -0.37
C LEU A 6 47.74 -32.68 0.91
N ILE A 7 46.66 -31.91 0.80
CA ILE A 7 45.70 -31.74 1.90
C ILE A 7 44.65 -32.83 1.75
N ALA A 8 44.62 -33.74 2.73
CA ALA A 8 43.61 -34.77 2.85
C ALA A 8 42.25 -34.11 3.17
N THR A 9 41.30 -34.23 2.25
CA THR A 9 39.89 -33.89 2.46
C THR A 9 39.23 -35.04 3.21
N ALA A 10 38.91 -34.84 4.49
CA ALA A 10 38.03 -35.73 5.20
C ALA A 10 36.59 -35.49 4.72
N MET A 11 36.12 -36.35 3.82
CA MET A 11 34.69 -36.56 3.60
C MET A 11 34.11 -37.26 4.83
N MET A 12 33.29 -36.55 5.60
CA MET A 12 32.27 -37.19 6.44
C MET A 12 30.91 -36.81 5.91
N SER A 13 30.31 -37.78 5.24
CA SER A 13 28.89 -37.89 4.97
C SER A 13 28.11 -37.82 6.28
N ALA A 14 27.25 -36.82 6.44
CA ALA A 14 26.15 -36.85 7.37
C ALA A 14 24.85 -36.64 6.57
N CYS A 15 24.27 -37.76 6.13
CA CYS A 15 22.85 -37.82 5.80
C CYS A 15 22.08 -37.58 7.10
N ALA A 16 21.66 -36.34 7.34
CA ALA A 16 20.65 -36.02 8.33
C ALA A 16 19.30 -35.96 7.61
N SER A 17 18.51 -37.03 7.74
CA SER A 17 17.09 -37.04 7.42
C SER A 17 16.38 -35.99 8.30
N ILE A 18 16.02 -34.86 7.72
CA ILE A 18 15.18 -33.86 8.37
C ILE A 18 13.73 -34.37 8.32
N SER A 19 13.32 -35.14 9.32
CA SER A 19 11.92 -35.35 9.65
C SER A 19 11.46 -34.26 10.61
N ASN A 20 11.27 -33.03 10.12
CA ASN A 20 10.64 -31.96 10.89
C ASN A 20 9.13 -31.93 10.59
N THR A 21 8.38 -32.83 11.23
CA THR A 21 6.98 -32.53 11.54
C THR A 21 6.97 -31.53 12.69
N ASN A 22 7.25 -30.26 12.39
CA ASN A 22 7.00 -29.17 13.33
C ASN A 22 5.48 -29.04 13.46
N ARG A 23 4.91 -29.60 14.54
CA ARG A 23 3.61 -29.15 15.04
C ARG A 23 3.79 -27.70 15.47
N PHE A 24 3.06 -26.81 14.80
CA PHE A 24 2.92 -25.42 15.20
C PHE A 24 2.16 -25.33 16.52
N PRO A 25 2.36 -24.27 17.32
CA PRO A 25 1.52 -24.03 18.50
C PRO A 25 0.06 -23.85 18.06
N ASP A 26 -0.82 -24.72 18.55
CA ASP A 26 -2.25 -24.83 18.23
C ASP A 26 -3.11 -23.61 18.69
N SER A 27 -2.53 -22.41 18.89
CA SER A 27 -3.24 -21.29 19.54
C SER A 27 -2.95 -19.89 19.00
N VAL A 28 -2.43 -19.74 17.77
CA VAL A 28 -2.47 -18.44 17.08
C VAL A 28 -3.66 -18.47 16.14
N GLY A 29 -4.64 -17.59 16.35
CA GLY A 29 -5.94 -17.58 15.67
C GLY A 29 -5.81 -17.67 14.15
N GLN A 30 -5.94 -18.89 13.62
CA GLN A 30 -6.04 -19.12 12.19
C GLN A 30 -7.39 -18.57 11.74
N CYS A 31 -7.41 -17.82 10.63
CA CYS A 31 -8.65 -17.40 10.01
C CYS A 31 -9.55 -18.63 9.82
N PRO A 32 -10.89 -18.54 10.00
CA PRO A 32 -11.77 -19.59 9.56
C PRO A 32 -11.52 -19.84 8.07
N ILE A 33 -10.98 -21.02 7.75
CA ILE A 33 -10.63 -21.38 6.38
C ILE A 33 -11.93 -21.72 5.65
N SER A 34 -12.20 -21.03 4.55
CA SER A 34 -13.28 -21.41 3.64
C SER A 34 -12.92 -22.75 2.98
N GLU A 35 -13.76 -23.77 3.14
CA GLU A 35 -13.60 -25.04 2.40
C GLU A 35 -13.65 -24.84 0.89
N LYS A 36 -14.42 -23.85 0.43
CA LYS A 36 -14.55 -23.46 -0.97
C LYS A 36 -13.30 -22.74 -1.49
N ASN A 37 -12.65 -21.94 -0.64
CA ASN A 37 -11.50 -21.12 -1.00
C ASN A 37 -10.33 -21.39 -0.03
N PRO A 38 -9.66 -22.57 -0.10
CA PRO A 38 -8.54 -22.89 0.77
C PRO A 38 -7.36 -21.92 0.57
N PRO A 39 -6.53 -21.67 1.59
CA PRO A 39 -5.35 -20.81 1.48
C PRO A 39 -4.39 -21.28 0.39
N VAL A 40 -3.92 -20.36 -0.45
CA VAL A 40 -2.91 -20.64 -1.49
C VAL A 40 -1.58 -19.98 -1.23
N PHE A 41 -1.57 -18.78 -0.64
CA PHE A 41 -0.36 -18.08 -0.23
C PHE A 41 -0.53 -17.51 1.17
N THR A 42 0.19 -18.05 2.16
CA THR A 42 0.05 -17.66 3.56
C THR A 42 1.34 -17.05 4.06
N VAL A 43 1.33 -15.78 4.50
CA VAL A 43 2.44 -15.18 5.23
C VAL A 43 2.34 -15.64 6.69
N LEU A 44 3.17 -16.61 7.06
CA LEU A 44 3.19 -17.20 8.40
C LEU A 44 3.92 -16.30 9.41
N GLU A 45 5.01 -15.68 8.96
CA GLU A 45 5.86 -14.84 9.80
C GLU A 45 6.45 -13.73 8.93
N ASN A 46 6.46 -12.51 9.45
CA ASN A 46 7.11 -11.36 8.87
C ASN A 46 7.66 -10.53 10.03
N ALA A 47 8.75 -10.99 10.62
CA ALA A 47 9.31 -10.40 11.84
C ALA A 47 10.76 -10.84 12.00
N ASN A 48 11.51 -10.13 12.84
CA ASN A 48 12.86 -10.53 13.25
C ASN A 48 13.82 -10.78 12.07
N GLY A 49 13.73 -9.96 11.01
CA GLY A 49 14.63 -10.08 9.86
C GLY A 49 14.37 -11.31 8.99
N LYS A 50 13.16 -11.86 8.98
CA LYS A 50 12.78 -12.96 8.09
C LYS A 50 11.32 -12.87 7.64
N ILE A 51 11.08 -13.40 6.44
CA ILE A 51 9.75 -13.67 5.91
C ILE A 51 9.61 -15.18 5.76
N LYS A 52 8.53 -15.73 6.33
CA LYS A 52 8.16 -17.15 6.20
C LYS A 52 6.79 -17.23 5.53
N VAL A 53 6.74 -17.90 4.39
CA VAL A 53 5.49 -18.11 3.64
C VAL A 53 5.20 -19.60 3.47
N GLN A 54 3.93 -19.96 3.53
CA GLN A 54 3.45 -21.29 3.18
C GLN A 54 2.65 -21.22 1.89
N LEU A 55 3.05 -22.03 0.92
CA LEU A 55 2.34 -22.24 -0.32
C LEU A 55 1.37 -23.41 -0.14
N GLY A 56 0.10 -23.11 -0.35
CA GLY A 56 -0.99 -24.07 -0.36
C GLY A 56 -1.10 -24.80 -1.69
N ASP A 57 -2.26 -25.41 -1.91
CA ASP A 57 -2.49 -26.20 -3.11
C ASP A 57 -3.14 -25.38 -4.23
N PHE A 58 -2.30 -24.77 -5.08
CA PHE A 58 -2.77 -23.99 -6.24
C PHE A 58 -3.54 -24.83 -7.27
N THR A 59 -3.31 -26.14 -7.39
CA THR A 59 -3.95 -26.96 -8.44
C THR A 59 -5.40 -27.34 -8.10
N LYS A 60 -5.81 -27.17 -6.84
CA LYS A 60 -7.22 -27.30 -6.44
C LYS A 60 -8.11 -26.19 -6.99
N LEU A 61 -7.55 -25.02 -7.29
CA LEU A 61 -8.30 -23.82 -7.61
C LEU A 61 -8.01 -23.27 -9.01
N PHE A 62 -6.81 -23.54 -9.53
CA PHE A 62 -6.33 -22.98 -10.78
C PHE A 62 -5.77 -24.09 -11.65
N ASP A 63 -5.78 -23.88 -12.97
CA ASP A 63 -5.23 -24.80 -13.99
C ASP A 63 -3.68 -24.74 -14.00
N VAL A 64 -3.10 -25.00 -12.84
CA VAL A 64 -1.70 -25.03 -12.40
C VAL A 64 -0.84 -26.22 -12.89
N PRO A 65 0.48 -26.20 -13.13
CA PRO A 65 1.22 -27.47 -13.08
C PRO A 65 1.35 -27.95 -11.62
N ASP A 66 1.48 -29.27 -11.43
CA ASP A 66 1.72 -29.87 -10.11
C ASP A 66 3.10 -29.52 -9.54
N SER A 67 4.02 -29.09 -10.41
CA SER A 67 5.32 -28.57 -10.02
C SER A 67 5.63 -27.24 -10.68
N TYR A 68 6.18 -26.31 -9.91
CA TYR A 68 6.50 -24.96 -10.36
C TYR A 68 7.72 -24.41 -9.62
N ASN A 69 8.36 -23.40 -10.22
CA ASN A 69 9.48 -22.69 -9.61
C ASN A 69 8.97 -21.50 -8.81
N VAL A 70 9.63 -21.24 -7.68
CA VAL A 70 9.42 -20.03 -6.89
C VAL A 70 10.68 -19.21 -6.95
N LYS A 71 10.53 -17.95 -7.35
CA LYS A 71 11.59 -16.94 -7.38
C LYS A 71 11.21 -15.82 -6.45
N VAL A 72 12.13 -15.41 -5.59
CA VAL A 72 11.94 -14.24 -4.73
C VAL A 72 12.90 -13.15 -5.16
N THR A 73 12.37 -11.95 -5.37
CA THR A 73 13.17 -10.78 -5.76
C THR A 73 12.92 -9.62 -4.82
N PHE A 74 14.00 -8.96 -4.41
CA PHE A 74 13.94 -7.66 -3.73
C PHE A 74 14.27 -6.55 -4.72
N GLU A 75 13.41 -5.53 -4.80
CA GLU A 75 13.60 -4.36 -5.65
C GLU A 75 14.08 -3.19 -4.78
N ASP A 76 15.33 -2.74 -4.96
CA ASP A 76 15.96 -1.74 -4.06
C ASP A 76 15.43 -0.32 -4.31
N PHE A 77 15.26 0.09 -5.57
CA PHE A 77 14.71 1.39 -5.98
C PHE A 77 14.15 1.36 -7.40
N ILE A 78 13.07 2.12 -7.63
CA ILE A 78 12.52 2.40 -8.95
C ILE A 78 12.77 3.87 -9.32
N ILE A 79 13.73 4.15 -10.19
CA ILE A 79 13.89 5.53 -10.67
C ILE A 79 12.89 5.74 -11.80
N GLN A 80 11.92 6.62 -11.62
CA GLN A 80 11.09 7.07 -12.72
C GLN A 80 11.79 8.24 -13.44
N ASP A 81 12.13 8.06 -14.71
CA ASP A 81 12.68 9.16 -15.51
C ASP A 81 11.59 10.20 -15.85
N SER A 82 11.99 11.33 -16.43
CA SER A 82 11.06 12.40 -16.84
C SER A 82 10.02 11.98 -17.90
N GLU A 83 10.20 10.82 -18.52
CA GLU A 83 9.30 10.22 -19.51
C GLU A 83 8.38 9.15 -18.90
N GLY A 84 8.53 8.86 -17.60
CA GLY A 84 7.71 7.89 -16.87
C GLY A 84 8.27 6.48 -16.88
N THR A 85 9.48 6.25 -17.41
CA THR A 85 10.10 4.93 -17.49
C THR A 85 10.77 4.57 -16.16
N ASN A 86 10.39 3.42 -15.62
CA ASN A 86 10.91 2.89 -14.36
C ASN A 86 12.23 2.15 -14.62
N THR A 87 13.35 2.68 -14.12
CA THR A 87 14.65 1.98 -14.09
C THR A 87 14.82 1.33 -12.73
N ILE A 88 14.72 -0.01 -12.69
CA ILE A 88 15.01 -0.81 -11.50
C ILE A 88 16.54 -0.94 -11.39
N THR A 89 17.12 -0.45 -10.29
CA THR A 89 18.59 -0.37 -10.18
C THR A 89 19.25 -1.62 -9.63
N ASN A 90 18.58 -2.40 -8.78
CA ASN A 90 19.11 -3.66 -8.25
C ASN A 90 17.97 -4.63 -7.94
N VAL A 91 18.07 -5.85 -8.51
CA VAL A 91 17.21 -6.98 -8.19
C VAL A 91 18.07 -8.04 -7.51
N THR A 92 17.87 -8.26 -6.21
CA THR A 92 18.49 -9.41 -5.53
C THR A 92 17.59 -10.62 -5.69
N GLU A 93 18.09 -11.66 -6.35
CA GLU A 93 17.38 -12.93 -6.47
C GLU A 93 17.71 -13.84 -5.29
N ILE A 94 16.68 -14.31 -4.60
CA ILE A 94 16.77 -15.28 -3.52
C ILE A 94 16.27 -16.62 -4.09
N THR A 95 17.18 -17.60 -4.04
CA THR A 95 17.20 -18.97 -4.60
C THR A 95 15.91 -19.47 -5.28
N PRO A 96 15.97 -19.87 -6.57
CA PRO A 96 14.86 -20.56 -7.21
C PRO A 96 14.63 -21.94 -6.58
N VAL A 97 13.38 -22.22 -6.18
CA VAL A 97 12.99 -23.51 -5.59
C VAL A 97 11.91 -24.16 -6.43
N THR A 98 12.11 -25.40 -6.85
CA THR A 98 11.06 -26.20 -7.48
C THR A 98 10.19 -26.83 -6.40
N VAL A 99 8.91 -26.48 -6.40
CA VAL A 99 7.89 -27.02 -5.49
C VAL A 99 7.14 -28.11 -6.24
N SER A 100 7.01 -29.30 -5.64
CA SER A 100 6.24 -30.44 -6.19
C SER A 100 5.37 -31.14 -5.14
N LYS A 101 5.46 -30.72 -3.87
CA LYS A 101 4.68 -31.23 -2.73
C LYS A 101 4.07 -30.06 -1.98
N LYS A 102 2.81 -30.19 -1.58
CA LYS A 102 2.02 -29.15 -0.88
C LYS A 102 1.51 -29.70 0.46
N PRO A 103 1.43 -28.88 1.53
CA PRO A 103 1.91 -27.50 1.60
C PRO A 103 3.44 -27.42 1.57
N TYR A 104 3.98 -26.32 1.07
CA TYR A 104 5.43 -26.06 1.03
C TYR A 104 5.77 -24.77 1.77
N VAL A 105 6.85 -24.74 2.55
CA VAL A 105 7.24 -23.56 3.32
C VAL A 105 8.54 -22.99 2.79
N ILE A 106 8.52 -21.69 2.52
CA ILE A 106 9.68 -20.91 2.10
C ILE A 106 10.01 -19.95 3.23
N GLU A 107 11.29 -19.88 3.57
CA GLU A 107 11.82 -18.93 4.54
C GLU A 107 12.96 -18.17 3.87
N ILE A 108 12.90 -16.84 3.92
CA ILE A 108 13.93 -15.96 3.37
C ILE A 108 14.41 -14.98 4.44
N PRO A 109 15.70 -14.63 4.46
CA PRO A 109 16.18 -13.53 5.28
C PRO A 109 15.71 -12.20 4.69
N VAL A 110 15.30 -11.29 5.58
CA VAL A 110 15.07 -9.88 5.26
C VAL A 110 16.36 -9.14 5.56
N THR A 111 17.10 -8.81 4.50
CA THR A 111 18.40 -8.13 4.59
C THR A 111 18.30 -6.63 4.37
N ARG A 112 17.10 -6.16 3.98
CA ARG A 112 16.74 -4.77 3.75
C ARG A 112 15.24 -4.59 3.95
N SER A 113 14.83 -3.42 4.41
CA SER A 113 13.42 -3.06 4.49
C SER A 113 12.87 -2.69 3.10
N GLY A 114 11.67 -3.15 2.76
CA GLY A 114 11.06 -2.93 1.44
C GLY A 114 10.23 -4.11 0.94
N ILE A 115 9.82 -4.08 -0.33
CA ILE A 115 9.01 -5.13 -0.94
C ILE A 115 9.88 -6.31 -1.41
N TYR A 116 9.49 -7.50 -0.97
CA TYR A 116 9.92 -8.80 -1.48
C TYR A 116 8.81 -9.35 -2.38
N ASN A 117 9.14 -9.56 -3.65
CA ASN A 117 8.24 -10.08 -4.67
C ASN A 117 8.43 -11.59 -4.79
N PHE A 118 7.40 -12.36 -4.46
CA PHE A 118 7.35 -13.81 -4.67
C PHE A 118 6.67 -14.09 -6.01
N ALA A 119 7.41 -14.66 -6.96
CA ALA A 119 6.90 -15.08 -8.27
C ALA A 119 6.88 -16.61 -8.37
N LEU A 120 5.72 -17.19 -8.65
CA LEU A 120 5.56 -18.62 -8.93
C LEU A 120 5.39 -18.81 -10.44
N ALA A 121 6.20 -19.68 -11.04
CA ALA A 121 6.31 -19.81 -12.49
C ALA A 121 6.41 -21.26 -12.96
N ASP A 122 5.82 -21.51 -14.13
CA ASP A 122 5.99 -22.73 -14.93
C ASP A 122 6.90 -22.41 -16.13
N GLY A 123 8.16 -22.86 -16.09
CA GLY A 123 9.20 -22.34 -16.99
C GLY A 123 9.30 -20.81 -16.86
N ASP A 124 9.11 -20.11 -17.98
CA ASP A 124 9.13 -18.63 -18.03
C ASP A 124 7.76 -17.98 -17.71
N LYS A 125 6.71 -18.79 -17.53
CA LYS A 125 5.34 -18.30 -17.36
C LYS A 125 5.00 -18.12 -15.88
N VAL A 126 5.05 -16.88 -15.41
CA VAL A 126 4.60 -16.52 -14.06
C VAL A 126 3.08 -16.59 -13.96
N PHE A 127 2.56 -17.30 -12.96
CA PHE A 127 1.12 -17.43 -12.71
C PHE A 127 0.66 -16.79 -11.40
N TRP A 128 1.58 -16.53 -10.48
CA TRP A 128 1.29 -15.84 -9.23
C TRP A 128 2.42 -14.86 -8.91
N LYS A 129 2.05 -13.65 -8.50
CA LYS A 129 2.96 -12.67 -7.92
C LYS A 129 2.40 -12.19 -6.60
N GLN A 130 3.17 -12.24 -5.52
CA GLN A 130 2.77 -11.69 -4.23
C GLN A 130 3.84 -10.74 -3.72
N LYS A 131 3.41 -9.54 -3.31
CA LYS A 131 4.26 -8.59 -2.61
C LYS A 131 4.15 -8.84 -1.10
N VAL A 132 5.29 -8.91 -0.41
CA VAL A 132 5.38 -8.94 1.05
C VAL A 132 6.42 -7.91 1.48
N PHE A 133 6.08 -7.01 2.40
CA PHE A 133 7.04 -6.02 2.89
C PHE A 133 7.78 -6.56 4.09
N GLY A 134 9.09 -6.73 3.93
CA GLY A 134 9.97 -7.08 5.03
C GLY A 134 10.51 -5.82 5.67
N ILE A 135 10.71 -5.87 6.98
CA ILE A 135 11.52 -4.88 7.69
C ILE A 135 12.79 -5.53 8.20
N ASP A 136 13.92 -4.96 7.78
CA ASP A 136 15.23 -5.29 8.32
C ASP A 136 15.38 -4.66 9.72
N PRO A 137 15.65 -5.46 10.76
CA PRO A 137 15.91 -4.96 12.10
C PRO A 137 17.02 -3.91 12.16
N GLU A 138 18.03 -3.96 11.27
CA GLU A 138 19.11 -2.98 11.21
C GLU A 138 18.68 -1.64 10.60
N GLU A 139 17.61 -1.63 9.81
CA GLU A 139 16.98 -0.42 9.24
C GLU A 139 15.79 0.08 10.10
N ASN A 140 15.59 -0.46 11.31
CA ASN A 140 14.43 -0.19 12.16
C ASN A 140 14.79 -0.03 13.64
N MET A 141 15.66 0.92 13.93
CA MET A 141 16.32 1.13 15.22
C MET A 141 15.49 1.96 16.21
N ILE A 142 14.54 2.77 15.75
CA ILE A 142 13.67 3.56 16.63
C ILE A 142 12.71 2.63 17.38
N SER A 143 12.63 2.79 18.70
CA SER A 143 11.75 2.00 19.56
C SER A 143 10.27 2.26 19.26
N LYS A 144 9.41 1.30 19.59
CA LYS A 144 7.95 1.44 19.41
C LYS A 144 7.40 2.71 20.10
N ASP A 145 7.83 2.98 21.33
CA ASP A 145 7.42 4.16 22.09
C ASP A 145 7.87 5.47 21.43
N GLU A 146 9.08 5.51 20.87
CA GLU A 146 9.56 6.70 20.14
C GLU A 146 8.77 6.89 18.84
N ARG A 147 8.43 5.82 18.11
CA ARG A 147 7.56 5.89 16.92
C ARG A 147 6.19 6.46 17.26
N GLU A 148 5.57 5.99 18.32
CA GLU A 148 4.27 6.47 18.78
C GLU A 148 4.33 7.95 19.17
N LYS A 149 5.35 8.36 19.94
CA LYS A 149 5.54 9.77 20.33
C LYS A 149 5.73 10.67 19.12
N LEU A 150 6.56 10.27 18.15
CA LEU A 150 6.77 11.03 16.92
C LEU A 150 5.48 11.11 16.10
N ALA A 151 4.75 10.00 15.96
CA ALA A 151 3.48 9.96 15.24
C ALA A 151 2.42 10.86 15.89
N GLN A 152 2.30 10.87 17.22
CA GLN A 152 1.39 11.76 17.95
C GLN A 152 1.82 13.24 17.84
N GLN A 153 3.12 13.51 17.93
CA GLN A 153 3.67 14.86 17.83
C GLN A 153 3.36 15.51 16.47
N PHE A 154 3.49 14.77 15.38
CA PHE A 154 3.30 15.29 14.02
C PHE A 154 1.93 14.97 13.40
N ALA A 155 1.01 14.39 14.16
CA ALA A 155 -0.32 14.02 13.67
C ALA A 155 -1.07 15.24 13.09
N PRO A 156 -1.63 15.12 11.87
CA PRO A 156 -2.24 16.25 11.18
C PRO A 156 -3.62 16.60 11.75
N ILE A 157 -4.02 17.86 11.63
CA ILE A 157 -5.43 18.26 11.63
C ILE A 157 -5.91 18.13 10.18
N MET A 158 -7.01 17.39 9.99
CA MET A 158 -7.59 17.20 8.65
C MET A 158 -8.74 18.17 8.44
N GLU A 159 -8.68 19.00 7.41
CA GLU A 159 -9.79 19.85 6.99
C GLU A 159 -10.50 19.21 5.78
N MET A 160 -11.73 18.76 6.00
CA MET A 160 -12.55 18.11 4.98
C MET A 160 -13.14 19.16 4.03
N ALA A 161 -13.53 18.77 2.82
CA ALA A 161 -14.31 19.62 1.93
C ALA A 161 -15.76 19.84 2.44
N PRO A 162 -16.43 20.95 2.10
CA PRO A 162 -17.82 21.18 2.43
C PRO A 162 -18.76 20.10 1.87
N GLY A 163 -19.59 19.55 2.74
CA GLY A 163 -20.53 18.48 2.37
C GLY A 163 -19.84 17.18 1.97
N GLU A 164 -18.63 16.92 2.45
CA GLU A 164 -18.05 15.58 2.48
C GLU A 164 -18.92 14.67 3.33
N GLU A 165 -19.23 13.49 2.80
CA GLU A 165 -20.10 12.50 3.43
C GLU A 165 -19.32 11.30 3.95
N ILE A 166 -18.11 11.02 3.45
CA ILE A 166 -17.30 9.86 3.78
C ILE A 166 -16.02 10.28 4.48
N TYR A 167 -15.74 9.65 5.62
CA TYR A 167 -14.64 10.01 6.52
C TYR A 167 -13.63 8.88 6.67
N PRO A 168 -12.35 9.21 6.96
CA PRO A 168 -11.34 8.19 7.20
C PRO A 168 -11.68 7.38 8.46
N SER A 169 -11.65 6.05 8.35
CA SER A 169 -12.25 5.13 9.32
C SER A 169 -11.33 4.00 9.78
N THR A 170 -11.71 3.32 10.87
CA THR A 170 -11.05 2.07 11.28
C THR A 170 -11.20 0.98 10.21
N LEU A 171 -10.17 0.15 10.05
CA LEU A 171 -10.22 -1.03 9.19
C LEU A 171 -11.28 -2.02 9.70
N GLU A 172 -11.47 -2.12 11.02
CA GLU A 172 -12.53 -2.90 11.65
C GLU A 172 -13.92 -2.46 11.18
N TYR A 173 -14.16 -1.15 11.15
CA TYR A 173 -15.39 -0.61 10.60
C TYR A 173 -15.47 -0.89 9.10
N ILE A 174 -14.44 -0.60 8.31
CA ILE A 174 -14.49 -0.82 6.85
C ILE A 174 -14.80 -2.29 6.53
N PHE A 175 -14.14 -3.24 7.18
CA PHE A 175 -14.33 -4.69 6.99
C PHE A 175 -15.49 -5.29 7.82
N ASN A 176 -16.43 -4.46 8.26
CA ASN A 176 -17.69 -4.87 8.90
C ASN A 176 -17.52 -5.73 10.18
N LYS A 177 -16.41 -5.53 10.91
CA LYS A 177 -16.15 -6.12 12.23
C LYS A 177 -16.76 -5.27 13.36
N GLU A 178 -16.92 -3.97 13.13
CA GLU A 178 -17.63 -3.01 13.99
C GLU A 178 -18.82 -2.41 13.25
N ASP A 179 -19.88 -2.01 13.96
CA ASP A 179 -21.14 -1.50 13.38
C ASP A 179 -21.61 -2.37 12.20
N VAL A 180 -21.83 -3.65 12.52
CA VAL A 180 -22.10 -4.69 11.52
C VAL A 180 -23.35 -4.35 10.72
N ASP A 181 -23.22 -4.32 9.40
CA ASP A 181 -24.30 -4.27 8.43
C ASP A 181 -24.56 -5.70 7.88
N PRO A 182 -25.64 -6.37 8.31
CA PRO A 182 -25.93 -7.73 7.87
C PRO A 182 -26.23 -7.84 6.37
N GLN A 183 -26.73 -6.78 5.74
CA GLN A 183 -27.02 -6.78 4.31
C GLN A 183 -25.73 -6.67 3.50
N LEU A 184 -24.73 -5.93 4.01
CA LEU A 184 -23.41 -5.88 3.39
C LEU A 184 -22.74 -7.27 3.42
N ASN A 185 -22.86 -8.02 4.53
CA ASN A 185 -22.27 -9.35 4.66
C ASN A 185 -22.64 -10.32 3.53
N ALA A 186 -23.87 -10.21 3.01
CA ALA A 186 -24.38 -11.05 1.94
C ALA A 186 -24.01 -10.56 0.53
N GLU A 187 -23.38 -9.39 0.39
CA GLU A 187 -23.00 -8.88 -0.92
C GLU A 187 -21.92 -9.75 -1.56
N PRO A 188 -22.10 -10.16 -2.84
CA PRO A 188 -21.11 -10.94 -3.54
C PRO A 188 -19.93 -10.05 -3.94
N PHE A 189 -18.72 -10.59 -3.78
CA PHE A 189 -17.48 -10.03 -4.28
C PHE A 189 -16.70 -11.11 -5.02
N LEU A 190 -15.80 -10.67 -5.89
CA LEU A 190 -14.89 -11.56 -6.57
C LEU A 190 -13.49 -10.96 -6.70
N ILE A 191 -12.47 -11.79 -6.59
CA ILE A 191 -11.11 -11.43 -7.00
C ILE A 191 -10.87 -12.12 -8.34
N THR A 192 -10.44 -11.38 -9.35
CA THR A 192 -10.12 -11.94 -10.67
C THR A 192 -8.87 -11.31 -11.27
N ASN A 193 -8.25 -11.93 -12.27
CA ASN A 193 -7.10 -11.32 -12.94
C ASN A 193 -7.48 -10.01 -13.63
N LYS A 194 -6.55 -9.06 -13.61
CA LYS A 194 -6.62 -7.86 -14.45
C LYS A 194 -6.73 -8.31 -15.90
N ASN A 195 -7.82 -7.91 -16.55
CA ASN A 195 -8.04 -8.19 -17.97
C ASN A 195 -7.13 -7.25 -18.77
N THR A 196 -5.87 -7.63 -18.99
CA THR A 196 -4.95 -6.89 -19.88
C THR A 196 -5.30 -7.17 -21.34
N GLN A 197 -6.55 -6.82 -21.73
CA GLN A 197 -7.01 -6.83 -23.10
C GLN A 197 -6.70 -5.50 -23.79
N SER A 198 -5.45 -5.30 -24.22
CA SER A 198 -5.13 -4.28 -25.22
C SER A 198 -3.81 -4.58 -25.92
N GLY A 199 -3.75 -5.69 -26.66
CA GLY A 199 -2.63 -5.96 -27.56
C GLY A 199 -2.85 -7.17 -28.47
N PHE A 200 -2.63 -6.99 -29.77
CA PHE A 200 -2.70 -8.04 -30.79
C PHE A 200 -1.74 -9.22 -30.52
N LEU A 201 -0.66 -8.98 -29.76
CA LEU A 201 0.36 -9.98 -29.39
C LEU A 201 0.00 -10.81 -28.14
N ASN A 202 -0.97 -10.40 -27.30
CA ASN A 202 -1.35 -11.12 -26.07
C ASN A 202 -2.28 -12.32 -26.29
N LYS A 203 -2.63 -12.65 -27.54
CA LYS A 203 -3.33 -13.92 -27.86
C LYS A 203 -2.48 -15.16 -27.56
N PHE A 204 -1.16 -15.02 -27.43
CA PHE A 204 -0.25 -16.12 -27.14
C PHE A 204 0.06 -16.31 -25.64
N SER A 205 -0.22 -15.31 -24.80
CA SER A 205 -0.16 -15.46 -23.34
C SER A 205 -1.55 -15.82 -22.81
N ARG A 206 -1.96 -17.10 -22.94
CA ARG A 206 -3.08 -17.62 -22.15
C ARG A 206 -2.66 -17.60 -20.67
N GLY A 207 -2.77 -16.46 -20.00
CA GLY A 207 -2.60 -16.34 -18.56
C GLY A 207 -3.53 -17.32 -17.86
N TYR A 208 -3.09 -17.89 -16.74
CA TYR A 208 -3.92 -18.78 -15.95
C TYR A 208 -5.15 -18.00 -15.48
N LYS A 209 -6.35 -18.51 -15.75
CA LYS A 209 -7.58 -17.85 -15.30
C LYS A 209 -7.71 -18.02 -13.79
N PHE A 210 -7.98 -16.91 -13.11
CA PHE A 210 -8.16 -16.86 -11.67
C PHE A 210 -9.43 -16.05 -11.40
N THR A 211 -10.39 -16.69 -10.72
CA THR A 211 -11.61 -16.06 -10.22
C THR A 211 -11.98 -16.73 -8.90
N VAL A 212 -12.08 -15.94 -7.84
CA VAL A 212 -12.46 -16.38 -6.50
C VAL A 212 -13.70 -15.61 -6.11
N ASN A 213 -14.80 -16.32 -5.84
CA ASN A 213 -16.09 -15.72 -5.48
C ASN A 213 -16.38 -15.96 -4.00
N PHE A 214 -16.76 -14.91 -3.28
CA PHE A 214 -17.02 -14.91 -1.84
C PHE A 214 -18.02 -13.80 -1.49
N ASN A 215 -18.59 -13.88 -0.30
CA ASN A 215 -19.44 -12.82 0.23
C ASN A 215 -18.61 -11.84 1.07
N TYR A 216 -19.10 -10.63 1.31
CA TYR A 216 -18.36 -9.64 2.09
C TYR A 216 -18.00 -10.10 3.51
N GLU A 217 -18.81 -10.96 4.14
CA GLU A 217 -18.49 -11.53 5.46
C GLU A 217 -17.16 -12.32 5.49
N ASP A 218 -16.71 -12.80 4.32
CA ASP A 218 -15.49 -13.56 4.15
C ASP A 218 -14.33 -12.69 3.63
N PHE A 219 -14.50 -11.37 3.47
CA PHE A 219 -13.46 -10.49 2.91
C PHE A 219 -12.14 -10.62 3.68
N SER A 220 -12.23 -10.54 5.02
CA SER A 220 -11.09 -10.71 5.94
C SER A 220 -10.50 -12.12 5.95
N LYS A 221 -11.25 -13.13 5.48
CA LYS A 221 -10.83 -14.55 5.43
C LYS A 221 -10.26 -14.94 4.07
N VAL A 222 -10.51 -14.14 3.03
CA VAL A 222 -10.06 -14.40 1.66
C VAL A 222 -8.86 -13.53 1.32
N LEU A 223 -8.94 -12.22 1.52
CA LEU A 223 -7.87 -11.29 1.13
C LEU A 223 -6.46 -11.71 1.58
N PRO A 224 -6.25 -12.19 2.81
CA PRO A 224 -4.90 -12.50 3.30
C PRO A 224 -4.22 -13.64 2.54
N PHE A 225 -4.97 -14.46 1.80
CA PHE A 225 -4.46 -15.64 1.11
C PHE A 225 -4.47 -15.53 -0.41
N TYR A 226 -5.15 -14.52 -0.94
CA TYR A 226 -5.46 -14.39 -2.37
C TYR A 226 -4.87 -13.12 -2.98
N GLY A 227 -3.71 -12.70 -2.48
CA GLY A 227 -3.08 -11.42 -2.79
C GLY A 227 -2.34 -11.31 -4.12
N ASN A 228 -2.70 -12.05 -5.18
CA ASN A 228 -1.98 -11.96 -6.46
C ASN A 228 -1.94 -10.50 -6.97
N ALA A 229 -0.75 -9.96 -7.21
CA ALA A 229 -0.52 -8.56 -7.61
C ALA A 229 -1.15 -8.22 -8.98
N ASP A 230 -1.36 -9.24 -9.81
CA ASP A 230 -2.03 -9.13 -11.10
C ASP A 230 -3.56 -9.33 -10.99
N SER A 231 -4.11 -9.38 -9.78
CA SER A 231 -5.56 -9.48 -9.53
C SER A 231 -6.23 -8.13 -9.21
N VAL A 232 -7.55 -8.10 -9.35
CA VAL A 232 -8.44 -6.99 -8.99
C VAL A 232 -9.64 -7.53 -8.22
N ILE A 233 -10.02 -6.85 -7.15
CA ILE A 233 -11.27 -7.09 -6.43
C ILE A 233 -12.40 -6.33 -7.12
N LYS A 234 -13.54 -6.98 -7.30
CA LYS A 234 -14.75 -6.37 -7.85
C LYS A 234 -15.96 -6.73 -7.01
N SER A 235 -16.94 -5.83 -6.96
CA SER A 235 -18.28 -6.19 -6.53
C SER A 235 -18.88 -7.17 -7.53
N GLY A 236 -19.53 -8.21 -7.04
CA GLY A 236 -20.28 -9.18 -7.84
C GLY A 236 -21.71 -8.74 -8.15
N LEU A 237 -22.09 -7.51 -7.76
CA LEU A 237 -23.39 -6.93 -8.07
C LEU A 237 -23.51 -6.58 -9.57
N ALA A 238 -24.74 -6.57 -10.09
CA ALA A 238 -25.01 -6.16 -11.47
C ALA A 238 -24.62 -4.69 -11.74
N ASN A 239 -24.68 -3.86 -10.69
CA ASN A 239 -24.18 -2.50 -10.67
C ASN A 239 -23.33 -2.36 -9.41
N ASP A 240 -22.01 -2.41 -9.57
CA ASP A 240 -21.02 -2.30 -8.49
C ASP A 240 -21.19 -1.04 -7.63
N LYS A 241 -21.69 0.05 -8.22
CA LYS A 241 -22.00 1.30 -7.52
C LYS A 241 -23.15 1.21 -6.52
N GLN A 242 -23.92 0.13 -6.56
CA GLN A 242 -24.98 -0.12 -5.59
C GLN A 242 -24.48 -0.80 -4.31
N THR A 243 -23.20 -1.13 -4.22
CA THR A 243 -22.62 -1.71 -3.00
C THR A 243 -22.95 -0.86 -1.78
N ARG A 244 -23.25 -1.53 -0.67
CA ARG A 244 -23.54 -0.90 0.63
C ARG A 244 -22.30 -0.30 1.28
N LEU A 245 -21.09 -0.55 0.77
CA LEU A 245 -19.88 0.13 1.23
C LEU A 245 -20.00 1.66 1.17
N ARG A 246 -20.76 2.21 0.22
CA ARG A 246 -21.06 3.65 0.16
C ARG A 246 -21.83 4.20 1.37
N LEU A 247 -22.53 3.34 2.11
CA LEU A 247 -23.27 3.70 3.33
C LEU A 247 -22.37 3.67 4.58
N ARG A 248 -21.16 3.09 4.48
CA ARG A 248 -20.19 3.05 5.58
C ARG A 248 -19.40 4.37 5.66
N ASN A 249 -20.08 5.41 6.10
CA ASN A 249 -19.58 6.79 6.04
C ASN A 249 -18.47 7.14 7.06
N GLY A 250 -18.29 6.34 8.11
CA GLY A 250 -17.15 6.52 9.03
C GLY A 250 -17.29 7.56 10.13
N LYS A 251 -18.38 8.34 10.16
CA LYS A 251 -18.52 9.51 11.06
C LYS A 251 -18.32 9.20 12.55
N ASN A 252 -18.68 7.99 12.98
CA ASN A 252 -18.55 7.53 14.37
C ASN A 252 -17.33 6.62 14.60
N ASN A 253 -16.56 6.31 13.54
CA ASN A 253 -15.45 5.36 13.55
C ASN A 253 -14.16 6.00 13.00
N LEU A 254 -14.03 7.31 13.22
CA LEU A 254 -12.94 8.12 12.67
C LEU A 254 -11.57 7.61 13.11
N ALA A 255 -10.71 7.30 12.14
CA ALA A 255 -9.34 6.87 12.41
C ALA A 255 -8.36 7.31 11.33
N VAL A 256 -7.12 7.51 11.74
CA VAL A 256 -5.96 7.69 10.88
C VAL A 256 -4.91 6.69 11.34
N TYR A 257 -4.36 5.93 10.41
CA TYR A 257 -3.32 4.96 10.73
C TYR A 257 -1.94 5.56 10.48
N TYR A 258 -0.94 5.14 11.23
CA TYR A 258 0.44 5.57 11.00
C TYR A 258 1.42 4.40 10.86
N SER A 259 2.50 4.65 10.13
CA SER A 259 3.68 3.80 10.04
C SER A 259 4.92 4.67 10.07
N VAL A 260 5.96 4.25 10.79
CA VAL A 260 7.22 4.99 10.91
C VAL A 260 8.37 4.13 10.39
N PHE A 261 9.17 4.68 9.48
CA PHE A 261 10.32 4.02 8.88
C PHE A 261 11.57 4.87 8.98
N GLU A 262 12.71 4.21 9.12
CA GLU A 262 14.02 4.85 8.98
C GLU A 262 14.62 4.54 7.62
N HIS A 263 15.29 5.53 7.04
CA HIS A 263 16.00 5.33 5.78
C HIS A 263 17.35 6.01 5.78
N ARG A 264 18.38 5.21 5.49
CA ARG A 264 19.79 5.65 5.43
C ARG A 264 20.27 5.98 4.02
N LYS A 265 19.49 5.78 2.97
CA LYS A 265 19.92 6.15 1.61
C LYS A 265 19.20 7.42 1.18
N SER A 266 19.88 8.25 0.42
CA SER A 266 19.30 9.42 -0.24
C SER A 266 19.64 9.37 -1.71
N ILE A 267 18.67 9.74 -2.52
CA ILE A 267 18.81 9.77 -3.97
C ILE A 267 19.07 11.21 -4.38
N PHE A 268 20.18 11.41 -5.08
CA PHE A 268 20.51 12.69 -5.67
C PHE A 268 20.46 12.54 -7.19
N VAL A 269 19.66 13.36 -7.85
CA VAL A 269 19.79 13.56 -9.30
C VAL A 269 20.64 14.79 -9.51
N ASN A 270 21.77 14.59 -10.18
CA ASN A 270 22.61 15.71 -10.56
C ASN A 270 22.00 16.45 -11.77
N ARG A 271 22.59 17.60 -12.13
CA ARG A 271 22.14 18.41 -13.27
C ARG A 271 22.12 17.65 -14.61
N ASP A 272 22.90 16.59 -14.73
CA ASP A 272 23.00 15.75 -15.92
C ASP A 272 22.00 14.58 -15.92
N LYS A 273 20.99 14.62 -15.03
CA LYS A 273 19.99 13.57 -14.81
C LYS A 273 20.59 12.22 -14.35
N GLN A 274 21.86 12.18 -13.92
CA GLN A 274 22.44 10.97 -13.37
C GLN A 274 21.99 10.79 -11.93
N VAL A 275 21.55 9.57 -11.61
CA VAL A 275 21.09 9.22 -10.28
C VAL A 275 22.25 8.68 -9.46
N LYS A 276 22.54 9.33 -8.33
CA LYS A 276 23.51 8.88 -7.34
C LYS A 276 22.78 8.51 -6.06
N VAL A 277 22.89 7.23 -5.69
CA VAL A 277 22.45 6.74 -4.38
C VAL A 277 23.58 6.96 -3.37
N VAL A 278 23.32 7.72 -2.32
CA VAL A 278 24.29 8.00 -1.25
C VAL A 278 23.77 7.42 0.06
N THR A 279 24.59 6.62 0.73
CA THR A 279 24.30 6.19 2.10
C THR A 279 24.67 7.32 3.06
N MET A 280 23.66 7.86 3.73
CA MET A 280 23.79 8.89 4.75
C MET A 280 24.30 8.27 6.06
N PRO A 281 25.18 8.98 6.80
CA PRO A 281 25.68 8.52 8.09
C PRO A 281 24.58 8.44 9.16
N SER A 282 23.48 9.18 8.98
CA SER A 282 22.30 9.12 9.85
C SER A 282 21.02 8.96 9.02
N PRO A 283 20.05 8.18 9.50
CA PRO A 283 18.79 7.99 8.78
C PRO A 283 17.89 9.23 8.83
N TYR A 284 17.08 9.40 7.78
CA TYR A 284 15.84 10.17 7.82
C TYR A 284 14.71 9.30 8.40
N ILE A 285 13.74 9.94 9.04
CA ILE A 285 12.57 9.27 9.61
C ILE A 285 11.34 9.67 8.81
N TYR A 286 10.60 8.70 8.31
CA TYR A 286 9.38 8.91 7.53
C TYR A 286 8.18 8.46 8.37
N ILE A 287 7.31 9.40 8.69
CA ILE A 287 6.05 9.13 9.38
C ILE A 287 4.94 9.23 8.33
N ASN A 288 4.43 8.08 7.90
CA ASN A 288 3.31 8.03 6.97
C ASN A 288 2.00 7.95 7.75
N TYR A 289 1.08 8.85 7.44
CA TYR A 289 -0.30 8.82 7.86
C TYR A 289 -1.15 8.29 6.71
N HIS A 290 -2.00 7.31 7.00
CA HIS A 290 -2.86 6.61 6.05
C HIS A 290 -4.33 6.87 6.41
N PHE A 291 -5.09 7.28 5.41
CA PHE A 291 -6.51 7.58 5.50
C PHE A 291 -7.25 6.51 4.72
N PHE A 292 -8.02 5.65 5.38
CA PHE A 292 -8.79 4.60 4.71
C PHE A 292 -10.27 4.98 4.65
N TYR A 293 -10.87 4.81 3.48
CA TYR A 293 -12.27 5.13 3.22
C TYR A 293 -12.97 3.87 2.70
N ALA A 294 -14.21 3.64 3.13
CA ALA A 294 -14.97 2.50 2.63
C ALA A 294 -15.37 2.65 1.15
N TYR A 295 -15.45 3.89 0.66
CA TYR A 295 -15.94 4.20 -0.67
C TYR A 295 -15.48 5.59 -1.14
N ASP A 296 -15.25 5.74 -2.43
CA ASP A 296 -14.89 6.98 -3.11
C ASP A 296 -16.00 7.33 -4.11
N THR A 297 -16.69 8.43 -3.86
CA THR A 297 -17.80 8.91 -4.71
C THR A 297 -17.32 9.79 -5.86
N LYS A 298 -16.03 10.15 -5.90
CA LYS A 298 -15.45 11.17 -6.78
C LYS A 298 -16.25 12.47 -6.70
N ASN A 299 -16.77 12.97 -7.82
CA ASN A 299 -17.63 14.15 -7.85
C ASN A 299 -19.13 13.83 -7.68
N GLY A 300 -19.48 12.59 -7.31
CA GLY A 300 -20.84 12.15 -7.03
C GLY A 300 -21.28 12.38 -5.58
N THR A 301 -22.36 11.72 -5.19
CA THR A 301 -22.83 11.63 -3.79
C THR A 301 -23.03 10.16 -3.41
N ILE A 302 -23.23 9.88 -2.12
CA ILE A 302 -23.56 8.52 -1.66
C ILE A 302 -24.77 7.96 -2.41
N ASP A 303 -25.81 8.76 -2.64
CA ASP A 303 -27.04 8.34 -3.33
C ASP A 303 -26.88 8.23 -4.85
N LYS A 304 -25.97 9.03 -5.44
CA LYS A 304 -25.73 9.12 -6.88
C LYS A 304 -24.23 9.08 -7.20
N PRO A 305 -23.58 7.92 -7.00
CA PRO A 305 -22.17 7.74 -7.37
C PRO A 305 -21.99 7.83 -8.89
N VAL A 306 -20.84 8.34 -9.31
CA VAL A 306 -20.50 8.51 -10.72
C VAL A 306 -19.81 7.28 -11.30
N ALA A 307 -19.48 7.31 -12.59
CA ALA A 307 -18.80 6.20 -13.27
C ALA A 307 -17.44 5.82 -12.67
N ALA A 308 -16.70 6.79 -12.16
CA ALA A 308 -15.36 6.58 -11.60
C ALA A 308 -15.35 6.24 -10.10
N SER A 309 -16.52 6.14 -9.47
CA SER A 309 -16.64 5.78 -8.05
C SER A 309 -16.24 4.33 -7.82
N HIS A 310 -15.63 4.05 -6.68
CA HIS A 310 -15.17 2.70 -6.33
C HIS A 310 -15.23 2.49 -4.81
N PHE A 311 -15.23 1.22 -4.41
CA PHE A 311 -15.13 0.86 -3.00
C PHE A 311 -13.67 0.74 -2.58
N LEU A 312 -13.43 0.90 -1.27
CA LEU A 312 -12.11 0.86 -0.64
C LEU A 312 -11.13 1.85 -1.28
N ASP A 313 -11.07 3.03 -0.69
CA ASP A 313 -10.15 4.07 -1.10
C ASP A 313 -9.14 4.37 0.01
N ARG A 314 -7.99 4.91 -0.39
CA ARG A 314 -6.93 5.24 0.54
C ARG A 314 -6.07 6.38 0.04
N GLU A 315 -5.83 7.32 0.93
CA GLU A 315 -4.85 8.38 0.74
C GLU A 315 -3.77 8.39 1.81
N SER A 316 -2.69 9.13 1.53
CA SER A 316 -1.55 9.20 2.44
C SER A 316 -0.87 10.57 2.47
N MET A 317 -0.23 10.84 3.60
CA MET A 317 0.61 12.02 3.83
C MET A 317 1.83 11.58 4.64
N THR A 318 3.00 12.14 4.31
CA THR A 318 4.26 11.76 4.96
C THR A 318 4.94 12.97 5.56
N VAL A 319 5.32 12.88 6.84
CA VAL A 319 6.19 13.85 7.50
C VAL A 319 7.60 13.27 7.51
N VAL A 320 8.55 14.01 6.94
CA VAL A 320 9.96 13.59 6.89
C VAL A 320 10.74 14.37 7.95
N LEU A 321 11.44 13.65 8.82
CA LEU A 321 12.31 14.20 9.85
C LEU A 321 13.77 13.92 9.51
N ASN A 322 14.64 14.85 9.90
CA ASN A 322 16.08 14.58 9.95
C ASN A 322 16.46 13.74 11.18
N ASN A 323 17.75 13.41 11.27
CA ASN A 323 18.33 12.68 12.41
C ASN A 323 18.15 13.38 13.77
N SER A 324 17.81 14.66 13.80
CA SER A 324 17.55 15.41 15.04
C SER A 324 16.06 15.45 15.37
N ARG A 325 15.25 14.62 14.70
CA ARG A 325 13.78 14.52 14.87
C ARG A 325 13.07 15.84 14.54
N LYS A 326 13.72 16.71 13.77
CA LYS A 326 13.13 17.95 13.29
C LYS A 326 12.51 17.70 11.92
N PRO A 327 11.26 18.14 11.68
CA PRO A 327 10.64 18.02 10.37
C PRO A 327 11.40 18.90 9.38
N ILE A 328 11.60 18.35 8.17
CA ILE A 328 12.26 19.05 7.05
C ILE A 328 11.29 19.29 5.90
N MET A 329 10.37 18.36 5.66
CA MET A 329 9.34 18.48 4.64
C MET A 329 8.12 17.63 4.97
N VAL A 330 7.03 17.94 4.30
CA VAL A 330 5.79 17.17 4.31
C VAL A 330 5.40 16.87 2.87
N ILE A 331 5.09 15.61 2.61
CA ILE A 331 4.71 15.09 1.30
C ILE A 331 3.22 14.76 1.36
N TYR A 332 2.47 15.19 0.34
CA TYR A 332 1.05 14.99 0.21
C TYR A 332 0.78 14.07 -0.98
N GLY A 333 0.10 12.94 -0.74
CA GLY A 333 -0.32 11.99 -1.77
C GLY A 333 -1.79 12.20 -2.12
N ALA A 334 -2.08 12.47 -3.39
CA ALA A 334 -3.45 12.68 -3.86
C ALA A 334 -3.87 11.70 -4.97
N HIS A 335 -2.98 11.37 -5.92
CA HIS A 335 -3.37 10.65 -7.15
C HIS A 335 -2.23 9.79 -7.71
N LEU A 336 -2.52 8.91 -8.68
CA LEU A 336 -1.54 7.96 -9.24
C LEU A 336 -0.29 8.66 -9.78
N ALA A 337 0.86 7.97 -9.73
CA ALA A 337 2.14 8.52 -10.19
C ALA A 337 2.12 8.96 -11.67
N SER A 338 1.30 8.31 -12.50
CA SER A 338 1.14 8.67 -13.91
C SER A 338 0.27 9.91 -14.16
N GLN A 339 -0.44 10.42 -13.16
CA GLN A 339 -1.43 11.49 -13.34
C GLN A 339 -0.80 12.88 -13.25
N LEU A 340 -1.18 13.75 -14.20
CA LEU A 340 -0.91 15.19 -14.15
C LEU A 340 -1.94 15.83 -13.23
N MET A 341 -1.45 16.59 -12.26
CA MET A 341 -2.24 17.32 -11.29
C MET A 341 -2.11 18.81 -11.53
N ALA A 342 -3.16 19.56 -11.21
CA ALA A 342 -3.17 21.01 -11.28
C ALA A 342 -3.91 21.65 -10.10
N GLN A 343 -3.41 22.77 -9.59
CA GLN A 343 -4.18 23.70 -8.78
C GLN A 343 -4.85 24.72 -9.69
N LEU A 344 -6.12 25.01 -9.44
CA LEU A 344 -6.93 25.95 -10.20
C LEU A 344 -7.20 27.23 -9.41
N ASP A 345 -7.25 28.36 -10.09
CA ASP A 345 -7.81 29.60 -9.54
C ASP A 345 -9.35 29.64 -9.60
N SER A 346 -9.93 30.75 -9.16
CA SER A 346 -11.39 30.96 -9.17
C SER A 346 -12.01 30.99 -10.57
N SER A 347 -11.21 31.25 -11.62
CA SER A 347 -11.64 31.19 -13.02
C SER A 347 -11.53 29.79 -13.63
N GLY A 348 -10.96 28.83 -12.89
CA GLY A 348 -10.66 27.48 -13.37
C GLY A 348 -9.35 27.39 -14.15
N LYS A 349 -8.53 28.45 -14.17
CA LYS A 349 -7.22 28.44 -14.82
C LYS A 349 -6.22 27.71 -13.94
N ARG A 350 -5.38 26.87 -14.57
CA ARG A 350 -4.28 26.18 -13.90
C ARG A 350 -3.20 27.20 -13.50
N ILE A 351 -2.92 27.30 -12.21
CA ILE A 351 -1.91 28.21 -11.64
C ILE A 351 -0.64 27.47 -11.21
N GLN A 352 -0.74 26.16 -11.03
CA GLN A 352 0.37 25.28 -10.69
C GLN A 352 0.06 23.87 -11.20
N GLU A 353 1.05 23.18 -11.77
CA GLU A 353 0.91 21.81 -12.28
C GLU A 353 2.07 20.94 -11.83
N TRP A 354 1.79 19.65 -11.59
CA TRP A 354 2.81 18.67 -11.26
C TRP A 354 2.44 17.27 -11.74
N LYS A 355 3.45 16.47 -12.08
CA LYS A 355 3.31 15.04 -12.38
C LYS A 355 3.73 14.22 -11.16
N GLY A 356 3.35 12.94 -11.11
CA GLY A 356 3.69 12.06 -9.99
C GLY A 356 2.60 11.94 -8.92
N GLY A 357 1.50 12.72 -9.03
CA GLY A 357 0.39 12.67 -8.09
C GLY A 357 0.73 13.02 -6.63
N ARG A 358 1.94 13.55 -6.40
CA ARG A 358 2.51 13.94 -5.11
C ARG A 358 3.16 15.31 -5.21
N ALA A 359 3.02 16.09 -4.15
CA ALA A 359 3.74 17.34 -4.00
C ALA A 359 4.27 17.46 -2.56
N TYR A 360 5.32 18.25 -2.37
CA TYR A 360 5.87 18.48 -1.04
C TYR A 360 5.95 19.97 -0.69
N LEU A 361 5.92 20.25 0.61
CA LEU A 361 6.28 21.54 1.18
C LEU A 361 7.45 21.39 2.14
N ASN A 362 8.39 22.32 2.10
CA ASN A 362 9.36 22.46 3.19
C ASN A 362 8.62 22.84 4.46
N THR A 363 9.09 22.36 5.62
CA THR A 363 8.41 22.58 6.90
C THR A 363 8.10 24.05 7.20
N ALA A 364 8.97 24.98 6.79
CA ALA A 364 8.74 26.42 6.99
C ALA A 364 7.51 26.97 6.24
N GLN A 365 7.03 26.27 5.23
CA GLN A 365 5.88 26.64 4.41
C GLN A 365 4.63 25.83 4.74
N VAL A 366 4.77 24.72 5.48
CA VAL A 366 3.64 23.85 5.81
C VAL A 366 2.63 24.62 6.66
N PRO A 367 1.36 24.73 6.22
CA PRO A 367 0.31 25.36 7.02
C PRO A 367 0.15 24.63 8.36
N THR A 368 0.03 25.40 9.43
CA THR A 368 -0.20 24.85 10.76
C THR A 368 -1.36 25.50 11.47
N GLU A 369 -2.03 24.73 12.32
CA GLU A 369 -3.05 25.20 13.25
C GLU A 369 -2.72 24.64 14.63
N ASN A 370 -2.66 25.52 15.65
CA ASN A 370 -2.24 25.15 17.01
C ASN A 370 -0.90 24.39 17.06
N GLY A 371 0.03 24.75 16.17
CA GLY A 371 1.35 24.09 16.06
C GLY A 371 1.33 22.72 15.39
N ARG A 372 0.19 22.24 14.89
CA ARG A 372 0.05 20.98 14.16
C ARG A 372 -0.08 21.20 12.67
N ILE A 373 0.39 20.24 11.88
CA ILE A 373 0.28 20.30 10.42
C ILE A 373 -1.20 20.28 10.03
N LEU A 374 -1.60 21.20 9.17
CA LEU A 374 -2.89 21.18 8.52
C LEU A 374 -2.76 20.44 7.17
N ALA A 375 -3.65 19.49 6.92
CA ALA A 375 -3.82 18.85 5.63
C ALA A 375 -5.28 18.95 5.22
N VAL A 376 -5.54 19.12 3.92
CA VAL A 376 -6.92 19.24 3.43
C VAL A 376 -7.27 18.05 2.55
N ALA A 377 -8.50 17.56 2.67
CA ALA A 377 -9.01 16.46 1.86
C ALA A 377 -9.97 16.97 0.79
N ALA A 378 -9.82 16.46 -0.43
CA ALA A 378 -10.76 16.68 -1.53
C ALA A 378 -12.08 15.97 -1.32
N LYS A 379 -13.15 16.57 -1.86
CA LYS A 379 -14.48 15.99 -1.81
C LYS A 379 -14.57 14.71 -2.65
N GLY A 380 -15.02 13.63 -2.01
CA GLY A 380 -15.39 12.34 -2.58
C GLY A 380 -14.24 11.51 -3.13
N SER A 381 -13.21 12.12 -3.73
CA SER A 381 -11.97 11.47 -4.14
C SER A 381 -10.88 11.43 -3.06
N HIS A 382 -11.10 12.15 -1.97
CA HIS A 382 -10.26 12.20 -0.77
C HIS A 382 -8.81 12.65 -0.92
N GLY A 383 -8.35 12.96 -2.14
CA GLY A 383 -6.98 13.40 -2.40
C GLY A 383 -6.50 14.45 -1.39
N ILE A 384 -5.31 14.23 -0.83
CA ILE A 384 -4.79 15.04 0.27
C ILE A 384 -3.87 16.13 -0.29
N TYR A 385 -4.15 17.37 0.10
CA TYR A 385 -3.48 18.56 -0.40
C TYR A 385 -2.93 19.43 0.74
N PRO A 386 -1.93 20.29 0.47
CA PRO A 386 -1.36 21.18 1.47
C PRO A 386 -2.28 22.33 1.89
N VAL A 387 -3.13 22.82 0.98
CA VAL A 387 -4.00 23.99 1.22
C VAL A 387 -5.37 23.81 0.59
N ALA A 388 -6.38 24.41 1.21
CA ALA A 388 -7.72 24.45 0.65
C ALA A 388 -7.75 25.16 -0.71
N GLY A 389 -8.54 24.64 -1.64
CA GLY A 389 -8.59 25.15 -3.00
C GLY A 389 -9.27 24.18 -3.95
N LYS A 390 -9.15 24.48 -5.24
CA LYS A 390 -9.69 23.65 -6.32
C LYS A 390 -8.54 22.99 -7.08
N TYR A 391 -8.65 21.69 -7.29
CA TYR A 391 -7.63 20.87 -7.91
C TYR A 391 -8.20 20.11 -9.10
N ALA A 392 -7.35 19.68 -10.02
CA ALA A 392 -7.76 18.86 -11.15
C ALA A 392 -6.76 17.75 -11.44
N VAL A 393 -7.30 16.59 -11.81
CA VAL A 393 -6.56 15.53 -12.50
C VAL A 393 -6.72 15.76 -13.99
N ALA A 394 -5.61 15.87 -14.72
CA ALA A 394 -5.59 16.25 -16.12
C ALA A 394 -5.07 15.12 -17.04
N LEU A 395 -5.64 15.04 -18.23
CA LEU A 395 -5.10 14.29 -19.37
C LEU A 395 -4.47 15.28 -20.34
N GLY A 396 -3.13 15.34 -20.35
CA GLY A 396 -2.38 16.33 -21.11
C GLY A 396 -2.67 17.77 -20.67
N GLU A 397 -2.32 18.72 -21.52
CA GLU A 397 -2.33 20.16 -21.17
C GLU A 397 -3.74 20.78 -21.15
N SER A 398 -4.74 20.14 -21.76
CA SER A 398 -6.03 20.82 -22.05
C SER A 398 -7.27 20.17 -21.47
N ILE A 399 -7.21 18.91 -21.01
CA ILE A 399 -8.40 18.16 -20.57
C ILE A 399 -8.30 17.91 -19.07
N SER A 400 -9.24 18.44 -18.28
CA SER A 400 -9.42 18.05 -16.88
C SER A 400 -10.37 16.85 -16.81
N LEU A 401 -9.87 15.70 -16.34
CA LEU A 401 -10.63 14.46 -16.18
C LEU A 401 -11.49 14.48 -14.90
N LEU A 402 -10.95 15.08 -13.85
CA LEU A 402 -11.60 15.24 -12.57
C LEU A 402 -11.27 16.62 -12.02
N THR A 403 -12.23 17.22 -11.32
CA THR A 403 -12.03 18.48 -10.61
C THR A 403 -12.54 18.31 -9.19
N GLU A 404 -11.76 18.78 -8.24
CA GLU A 404 -11.85 18.43 -6.84
C GLU A 404 -11.82 19.71 -6.01
N ASP A 405 -12.87 19.95 -5.23
CA ASP A 405 -12.85 20.99 -4.22
C ASP A 405 -12.31 20.37 -2.92
N ALA A 406 -11.27 20.99 -2.34
CA ALA A 406 -10.61 20.49 -1.14
C ALA A 406 -10.62 21.52 -0.01
N GLY A 407 -10.98 21.05 1.19
CA GLY A 407 -10.95 21.85 2.41
C GLY A 407 -12.02 22.95 2.55
N ARG A 408 -12.01 23.59 3.73
CA ARG A 408 -12.96 24.56 4.33
C ARG A 408 -14.33 24.03 4.78
N GLY A 409 -14.44 22.74 5.01
CA GLY A 409 -15.53 22.10 5.74
C GLY A 409 -15.16 21.82 7.20
N ALA A 410 -15.61 20.67 7.72
CA ALA A 410 -15.34 20.25 9.09
C ALA A 410 -13.85 19.92 9.30
N LYS A 411 -13.34 20.19 10.50
CA LYS A 411 -11.98 19.83 10.92
C LYS A 411 -11.99 18.61 11.83
N LEU A 412 -11.16 17.62 11.51
CA LEU A 412 -10.95 16.42 12.31
C LEU A 412 -9.65 16.58 13.11
N TYR A 413 -9.75 16.45 14.43
CA TYR A 413 -8.59 16.57 15.33
C TYR A 413 -8.16 15.20 15.85
N PRO A 414 -6.87 14.99 16.16
CA PRO A 414 -6.45 13.81 16.89
C PRO A 414 -7.17 13.73 18.26
N SER A 415 -7.55 12.53 18.69
CA SER A 415 -8.32 12.33 19.94
C SER A 415 -7.63 12.83 21.21
N PHE A 416 -6.30 12.82 21.23
CA PHE A 416 -5.48 13.29 22.34
C PHE A 416 -5.36 14.82 22.42
N GLU A 417 -5.84 15.56 21.42
CA GLU A 417 -5.79 17.02 21.44
C GLU A 417 -6.93 17.63 22.30
N PRO A 418 -6.60 18.59 23.18
CA PRO A 418 -7.61 19.39 23.86
C PRO A 418 -8.20 20.40 22.88
N THR A 419 -9.38 20.10 22.32
CA THR A 419 -10.09 21.01 21.42
C THR A 419 -11.20 21.75 22.18
N ALA A 420 -11.28 23.06 22.00
CA ALA A 420 -12.48 23.81 22.39
C ALA A 420 -13.60 23.53 21.36
N GLY A 421 -14.74 23.00 21.81
CA GLY A 421 -15.94 22.81 20.98
C GLY A 421 -16.21 21.38 20.51
N SER A 422 -17.21 21.25 19.63
CA SER A 422 -17.79 19.98 19.16
C SER A 422 -17.13 19.42 17.89
N ASN A 423 -15.87 19.77 17.61
CA ASN A 423 -15.19 19.26 16.43
C ASN A 423 -14.99 17.74 16.55
N PRO A 424 -15.22 16.98 15.46
CA PRO A 424 -15.02 15.53 15.46
C PRO A 424 -13.55 15.19 15.72
N LYS A 425 -13.34 14.07 16.43
CA LYS A 425 -12.01 13.56 16.77
C LYS A 425 -11.78 12.19 16.15
N TYR A 426 -10.57 11.97 15.63
CA TYR A 426 -10.14 10.69 15.09
C TYR A 426 -9.17 9.97 16.02
N LYS A 427 -9.20 8.63 16.00
CA LYS A 427 -8.22 7.78 16.66
C LYS A 427 -6.94 7.72 15.82
N LEU A 428 -5.78 7.96 16.42
CA LEU A 428 -4.49 7.71 15.76
C LEU A 428 -4.03 6.29 16.11
N LEU A 429 -3.92 5.40 15.11
CA LEU A 429 -3.67 3.97 15.32
C LEU A 429 -2.40 3.51 14.59
N PRO A 430 -1.58 2.62 15.16
CA PRO A 430 -0.46 2.02 14.42
C PRO A 430 -1.00 1.08 13.33
N LEU A 431 -0.43 1.14 12.12
CA LEU A 431 -0.82 0.24 11.02
C LEU A 431 -0.23 -1.17 11.15
N GLY A 432 0.88 -1.32 11.90
CA GLY A 432 1.50 -2.62 12.17
C GLY A 432 2.20 -3.27 10.96
N LEU A 433 2.71 -2.45 10.03
CA LEU A 433 3.35 -2.93 8.79
C LEU A 433 4.55 -3.84 9.01
N GLU A 434 5.20 -3.70 10.16
CA GLU A 434 6.34 -4.51 10.56
C GLU A 434 6.04 -5.99 10.77
N ASN A 435 4.76 -6.36 10.98
CA ASN A 435 4.37 -7.71 11.41
C ASN A 435 3.16 -8.25 10.63
N VAL A 436 2.91 -7.74 9.41
CA VAL A 436 1.77 -8.18 8.59
C VAL A 436 1.91 -9.66 8.26
N THR A 437 0.92 -10.44 8.67
CA THR A 437 0.80 -11.88 8.43
C THR A 437 -0.60 -12.19 7.93
N SER A 438 -0.81 -13.39 7.36
CA SER A 438 -2.12 -13.82 6.90
C SER A 438 -3.06 -14.31 8.03
N ASN A 439 -2.74 -14.06 9.30
CA ASN A 439 -3.51 -14.54 10.45
C ASN A 439 -4.61 -13.55 10.88
N CYS A 440 -5.85 -13.98 11.02
CA CYS A 440 -7.00 -13.12 11.36
C CYS A 440 -7.24 -12.94 12.88
N GLY A 441 -6.22 -13.15 13.73
CA GLY A 441 -6.35 -12.95 15.17
C GLY A 441 -6.69 -11.50 15.54
N ASP A 442 -7.26 -11.31 16.73
CA ASP A 442 -7.65 -9.99 17.23
C ASP A 442 -6.49 -8.98 17.18
N GLY A 443 -6.76 -7.81 16.61
CA GLY A 443 -5.77 -6.74 16.47
C GLY A 443 -4.75 -6.94 15.33
N ASN A 444 -4.86 -8.02 14.54
CA ASN A 444 -4.08 -8.19 13.32
C ASN A 444 -4.91 -7.81 12.09
N HIS A 445 -4.39 -6.87 11.29
CA HIS A 445 -5.01 -6.46 10.04
C HIS A 445 -4.56 -7.37 8.90
N ALA A 446 -4.99 -8.63 8.91
CA ALA A 446 -4.59 -9.65 7.92
C ALA A 446 -4.88 -9.24 6.47
N GLU A 447 -5.87 -8.37 6.26
CA GLU A 447 -6.26 -7.82 4.97
C GLU A 447 -5.11 -7.03 4.31
N LEU A 448 -4.17 -6.51 5.12
CA LEU A 448 -2.95 -5.86 4.67
C LEU A 448 -1.94 -6.82 4.01
N ALA A 449 -2.14 -8.14 4.09
CA ALA A 449 -1.32 -9.10 3.36
C ALA A 449 -1.73 -9.21 1.86
N TYR A 450 -2.86 -8.63 1.46
CA TYR A 450 -3.31 -8.63 0.08
C TYR A 450 -2.46 -7.67 -0.77
N SER A 451 -1.96 -8.13 -1.94
CA SER A 451 -1.14 -7.29 -2.84
C SER A 451 -1.77 -6.99 -4.20
N GLY A 452 -3.01 -7.44 -4.44
CA GLY A 452 -3.76 -7.14 -5.65
C GLY A 452 -4.41 -5.74 -5.60
N ALA A 453 -5.15 -5.40 -6.65
CA ALA A 453 -5.84 -4.12 -6.77
C ALA A 453 -7.24 -4.13 -6.15
N VAL A 454 -7.59 -3.08 -5.41
CA VAL A 454 -8.99 -2.84 -4.97
C VAL A 454 -9.68 -1.74 -5.78
N VAL A 455 -8.91 -0.87 -6.44
CA VAL A 455 -9.45 0.27 -7.16
C VAL A 455 -9.47 -0.02 -8.67
N ASP A 456 -10.63 0.19 -9.29
CA ASP A 456 -10.79 0.32 -10.74
C ASP A 456 -10.79 1.82 -11.09
N VAL A 457 -9.61 2.37 -11.43
CA VAL A 457 -9.54 3.76 -11.92
C VAL A 457 -9.87 3.73 -13.41
N LEU A 458 -10.65 4.68 -13.91
CA LEU A 458 -10.91 4.81 -15.35
C LEU A 458 -9.58 4.84 -16.13
N GLY A 459 -9.26 3.75 -16.82
CA GLY A 459 -8.01 3.60 -17.57
C GLY A 459 -7.38 2.20 -17.41
N PRO A 460 -6.16 1.98 -17.92
CA PRO A 460 -5.47 0.68 -17.83
C PRO A 460 -4.79 0.43 -16.47
N THR A 461 -4.82 1.40 -15.55
CA THR A 461 -4.05 1.39 -14.29
C THR A 461 -4.96 1.27 -13.08
N ASN A 462 -4.72 0.26 -12.24
CA ASN A 462 -5.45 0.02 -11.00
C ASN A 462 -4.53 0.18 -9.78
N ALA A 463 -5.03 0.72 -8.67
CA ALA A 463 -4.27 0.86 -7.44
C ALA A 463 -4.35 -0.42 -6.58
N ALA A 464 -3.20 -0.86 -6.07
CA ALA A 464 -3.13 -1.95 -5.09
C ALA A 464 -3.89 -1.57 -3.81
N PHE A 465 -4.42 -2.56 -3.07
CA PHE A 465 -4.83 -2.27 -1.70
C PHE A 465 -3.58 -1.98 -0.86
N PRO A 466 -3.64 -1.01 0.05
CA PRO A 466 -2.67 -0.89 1.11
C PRO A 466 -2.37 -2.24 1.79
N PRO A 467 -1.16 -2.35 2.30
CA PRO A 467 -0.25 -1.24 2.56
C PRO A 467 0.74 -0.96 1.42
N PHE A 468 0.71 -1.71 0.32
CA PHE A 468 1.77 -1.62 -0.70
C PHE A 468 1.20 -1.28 -2.07
N THR A 469 0.67 -0.06 -2.22
CA THR A 469 0.77 0.55 -3.55
C THR A 469 2.24 0.84 -3.83
N ASP A 470 2.60 0.94 -5.11
CA ASP A 470 3.98 1.22 -5.53
C ASP A 470 4.53 2.47 -4.79
N ARG A 471 3.63 3.38 -4.40
CA ARG A 471 3.88 4.61 -3.66
C ARG A 471 4.37 4.42 -2.21
N GLU A 472 3.88 3.43 -1.46
CA GLU A 472 4.26 3.17 -0.05
C GLU A 472 5.27 2.03 0.07
N GLY A 473 5.25 1.10 -0.88
CA GLY A 473 6.25 0.05 -1.01
C GLY A 473 7.63 0.57 -1.36
N ASP A 474 7.69 1.73 -2.02
CA ASP A 474 8.91 2.45 -2.37
C ASP A 474 9.08 3.71 -1.51
N TYR A 475 9.03 3.53 -0.19
CA TYR A 475 9.24 4.63 0.74
C TYR A 475 10.65 5.25 0.64
N LYS A 476 11.59 4.53 0.03
CA LYS A 476 12.95 5.00 -0.21
C LYS A 476 12.98 6.09 -1.31
N ASN A 477 12.01 6.05 -2.23
CA ASN A 477 11.71 7.08 -3.22
C ASN A 477 10.69 8.15 -2.77
N TYR A 478 10.39 8.26 -1.46
CA TYR A 478 9.73 9.46 -0.92
C TYR A 478 10.57 10.74 -1.11
N THR A 479 11.80 10.61 -1.60
CA THR A 479 12.64 11.73 -2.03
C THR A 479 12.85 11.69 -3.54
N ASP A 480 11.80 11.33 -4.30
CA ASP A 480 11.85 11.36 -5.76
C ASP A 480 12.43 12.72 -6.19
N PRO A 481 13.57 12.74 -6.89
CA PRO A 481 14.19 13.96 -7.39
C PRO A 481 13.28 14.73 -8.36
N ASN A 482 12.25 14.10 -8.89
CA ASN A 482 11.19 14.71 -9.70
C ASN A 482 9.95 15.12 -8.88
N MET A 483 9.96 14.91 -7.55
CA MET A 483 8.85 15.34 -6.71
C MET A 483 8.72 16.85 -6.80
N TYR A 484 7.49 17.29 -7.00
CA TYR A 484 7.23 18.70 -7.23
C TYR A 484 7.16 19.46 -5.90
N MET A 485 7.96 20.51 -5.77
CA MET A 485 7.85 21.46 -4.67
C MET A 485 6.59 22.30 -4.88
N PHE A 486 5.59 22.12 -4.02
CA PHE A 486 4.38 22.91 -4.06
C PHE A 486 4.72 24.37 -3.73
N VAL A 487 4.21 25.30 -4.51
CA VAL A 487 4.48 26.73 -4.31
C VAL A 487 3.22 27.33 -3.76
N LEU A 488 3.22 27.59 -2.45
CA LEU A 488 2.19 28.42 -1.86
C LEU A 488 2.31 29.80 -2.47
N ASP A 489 1.30 30.21 -3.23
CA ASP A 489 1.13 31.60 -3.59
C ASP A 489 1.03 32.37 -2.26
N LYS A 490 2.07 33.14 -1.93
CA LYS A 490 2.02 34.04 -0.78
C LYS A 490 0.87 34.99 -1.08
N ALA A 491 -0.27 34.77 -0.45
CA ALA A 491 -1.43 35.64 -0.61
C ALA A 491 -0.96 37.10 -0.50
N LYS A 492 -1.27 37.89 -1.54
CA LYS A 492 -1.35 39.34 -1.45
C LYS A 492 -2.48 39.73 -0.51
#